data_AF-A0A284RJQ4-F1
#
_entry.id   AF-A0A284RJQ4-F1
#
_cell.length_a   1.000
_cell.length_b   1.000
_cell.length_c   1.000
_cell.angle_alpha   90.00
_cell.angle_beta   90.00
_cell.angle_gamma   90.00
#
_symmetry.space_group_name_H-M   'P 1'
#
loop_
_entity.id
_entity.type
_entity.pdbx_description
1 polymer ?
#
loop_
_entity_poly.entity_id
_entity_poly.type
_entity_poly.pdbx_seq_one_letter_code
_entity_poly.pdbx_strand_id
1 'polypeptide(L)'
;MSVVLHVRRLVANVVLTTSVPNGVQRTAHLVLSHATGSVLICAVQFYVDRSVHVCPVMNRVAPFFSAAISALQKCIECLSDEDKMDIVDYAMQRTLTEIPVGSEDISDKLITLDCGHVFTVETLDGHCQMTAYYEVDEMGSYTGMKAPPIDFQRPPSCLTCRSPITARRYGRILKRANLDILEQNVASIMSQRLADVIPAIETLSNDLAELEARAKELKVASGFECLPADEFEDLVKRRNGFMTEKVDEVLSHEMFIATSMVTRHGLSDPEAKSWMAIIVDLHRVYKKVANITTMRSAHVRAYELARSTLYRLELEHLAAEPPSEILRTHPECIAMRIVDRKIGQPPHKADRRYHLEAFILSVELRLMLGSIARSRFEALPMNSDEPEALHHRHVWYSFTLFIYQSCVVDCQKAITISHATSSSRLAARSASLMFCSDFEQFRFWMLEKRRHAFKSGTLADARDGLVAEVQAGKKKLKSRLKELEQSYFTSCPSSDPSQINEERQWFRWNCSAKIERCFTEYEKLEDYIMNEVVVYQPMSLQMKQDIVSALGFSYRGRFYNCINGHTFVITECGGVMQASQCPECRAPIGGGNHTSNTRAREYEDISRQHGGEASPWASVASA
;
A
#
# COMPACT_ATOMS: atom_id res chain seq x y z
N MET A 1 27.78 37.64 46.73
CA MET A 1 26.89 38.18 47.80
C MET A 1 25.54 37.47 47.71
N SER A 2 24.66 37.65 48.70
CA SER A 2 23.31 37.05 48.86
C SER A 2 22.50 36.85 47.56
N VAL A 3 21.63 35.85 47.44
CA VAL A 3 20.93 35.07 48.49
C VAL A 3 21.01 33.55 48.22
N VAL A 4 21.70 32.80 49.09
CA VAL A 4 21.60 31.32 49.20
C VAL A 4 21.70 30.94 50.68
N LEU A 5 20.58 31.01 51.42
CA LEU A 5 20.62 30.82 52.88
C LEU A 5 19.27 30.42 53.50
N HIS A 6 18.71 29.28 53.07
CA HIS A 6 17.78 28.37 53.77
C HIS A 6 17.65 27.14 52.83
N VAL A 7 17.76 25.87 53.22
CA VAL A 7 17.79 25.25 54.55
C VAL A 7 19.05 24.37 54.71
N ARG A 8 19.60 24.26 55.92
CA ARG A 8 20.66 23.30 56.29
C ARG A 8 20.48 22.89 57.76
N ARG A 9 20.78 21.63 58.09
CA ARG A 9 20.39 20.87 59.31
C ARG A 9 18.92 20.38 59.26
N LEU A 10 18.59 19.19 59.76
CA LEU A 10 19.44 18.18 60.45
C LEU A 10 19.74 16.96 59.55
N VAL A 11 20.95 16.42 59.68
CA VAL A 11 21.31 15.05 59.31
C VAL A 11 22.20 14.50 60.43
N ALA A 12 21.77 13.38 61.03
CA ALA A 12 22.43 12.59 62.06
C ALA A 12 21.66 11.25 62.11
N ASN A 13 22.24 10.05 62.11
CA ASN A 13 23.65 9.64 62.21
C ASN A 13 23.99 8.45 61.28
N VAL A 14 25.24 8.44 60.79
CA VAL A 14 26.23 7.33 60.91
C VAL A 14 25.66 5.89 60.87
N VAL A 15 25.68 5.20 59.72
CA VAL A 15 26.79 4.34 59.20
C VAL A 15 26.99 3.02 59.96
N LEU A 16 26.93 1.90 59.23
CA LEU A 16 27.88 0.79 59.31
C LEU A 16 27.90 -0.03 58.00
N THR A 17 29.03 -0.64 57.66
CA THR A 17 29.31 -1.29 56.37
C THR A 17 29.87 -2.70 56.55
N THR A 18 29.42 -3.68 55.75
CA THR A 18 30.15 -4.96 55.58
C THR A 18 29.96 -5.58 54.18
N SER A 19 31.10 -5.84 53.52
CA SER A 19 31.38 -6.92 52.54
C SER A 19 30.40 -7.23 51.39
N VAL A 20 30.87 -6.98 50.16
CA VAL A 20 30.46 -7.68 48.92
C VAL A 20 31.67 -8.42 48.34
N PRO A 21 31.50 -9.68 47.93
CA PRO A 21 32.10 -10.22 46.70
C PRO A 21 31.08 -11.03 45.88
N ASN A 22 31.11 -11.16 44.54
CA ASN A 22 31.96 -10.60 43.47
C ASN A 22 31.16 -10.64 42.12
N GLY A 23 31.56 -9.87 41.10
CA GLY A 23 30.94 -9.87 39.75
C GLY A 23 29.93 -8.73 39.52
N VAL A 24 30.16 -7.63 38.78
CA VAL A 24 31.02 -7.35 37.59
C VAL A 24 30.53 -8.15 36.36
N GLN A 25 30.01 -7.58 35.26
CA GLN A 25 29.82 -6.17 34.83
C GLN A 25 28.82 -6.11 33.65
N ARG A 26 27.98 -5.05 33.53
CA ARG A 26 27.71 -4.25 32.29
C ARG A 26 26.48 -3.32 32.38
N THR A 27 26.75 -2.05 32.65
CA THR A 27 26.10 -0.82 32.15
C THR A 27 25.93 -0.83 30.61
N ALA A 28 25.11 -0.03 29.90
CA ALA A 28 24.18 1.10 30.12
C ALA A 28 23.45 1.37 28.75
N HIS A 29 22.50 2.29 28.46
CA HIS A 29 21.66 3.32 29.11
C HIS A 29 20.54 3.74 28.07
N LEU A 30 19.67 4.75 28.22
CA LEU A 30 18.73 5.16 29.29
C LEU A 30 18.07 6.51 28.85
N VAL A 31 16.74 6.54 28.64
CA VAL A 31 15.93 7.77 28.43
C VAL A 31 14.61 7.59 29.22
N LEU A 32 14.38 8.20 30.39
CA LEU A 32 14.07 9.61 30.71
C LEU A 32 12.73 10.10 30.12
N SER A 33 11.83 10.76 30.87
CA SER A 33 11.71 10.98 32.33
C SER A 33 10.30 11.48 32.66
N HIS A 34 9.90 11.53 33.94
CA HIS A 34 9.32 12.77 34.51
C HIS A 34 9.21 12.72 36.05
N ALA A 35 9.85 13.70 36.71
CA ALA A 35 9.66 14.19 38.10
C ALA A 35 9.80 13.22 39.32
N THR A 36 10.28 13.78 40.44
CA THR A 36 10.27 13.23 41.81
C THR A 36 10.72 11.76 41.98
N GLY A 37 12.01 11.49 41.71
CA GLY A 37 12.61 10.18 41.94
C GLY A 37 12.87 9.87 43.42
N SER A 38 12.02 9.06 44.05
CA SER A 38 12.29 8.35 45.31
C SER A 38 11.38 7.13 45.43
N VAL A 39 11.90 5.93 45.13
CA VAL A 39 11.19 4.67 45.35
C VAL A 39 11.51 4.18 46.76
N LEU A 40 10.54 4.25 47.65
CA LEU A 40 10.65 3.76 49.02
C LEU A 40 10.39 2.25 48.99
N ILE A 41 11.46 1.45 49.01
CA ILE A 41 11.37 -0.02 49.06
C ILE A 41 10.98 -0.46 50.48
N CYS A 42 9.68 -0.39 50.78
CA CYS A 42 9.10 -1.12 51.90
C CYS A 42 9.16 -2.63 51.60
N ALA A 43 10.03 -3.35 52.31
CA ALA A 43 10.06 -4.80 52.30
C ALA A 43 8.85 -5.37 53.06
N VAL A 44 7.68 -5.36 52.43
CA VAL A 44 6.54 -6.16 52.88
C VAL A 44 6.85 -7.62 52.55
N GLN A 45 6.90 -8.49 53.56
CA GLN A 45 7.07 -9.93 53.36
C GLN A 45 5.78 -10.55 52.82
N PHE A 46 5.57 -10.45 51.50
CA PHE A 46 4.63 -11.32 50.82
C PHE A 46 5.22 -12.74 50.75
N TYR A 47 4.43 -13.72 51.19
CA TYR A 47 4.72 -15.14 50.95
C TYR A 47 4.53 -15.43 49.46
N VAL A 48 5.61 -15.33 48.69
CA VAL A 48 5.65 -15.78 47.30
C VAL A 48 5.84 -17.29 47.31
N ASP A 49 4.74 -18.03 47.16
CA ASP A 49 4.79 -19.48 47.06
C ASP A 49 5.42 -19.93 45.71
N ARG A 50 5.90 -21.17 45.67
CA ARG A 50 6.92 -21.67 44.73
C ARG A 50 6.45 -21.91 43.29
N SER A 51 5.18 -21.62 42.99
CA SER A 51 4.44 -22.09 41.81
C SER A 51 4.81 -21.41 40.47
N VAL A 52 5.77 -20.48 40.47
CA VAL A 52 6.18 -19.70 39.27
C VAL A 52 6.92 -20.55 38.22
N HIS A 53 7.41 -21.74 38.59
CA HIS A 53 8.15 -22.62 37.67
C HIS A 53 7.29 -23.37 36.63
N VAL A 54 5.96 -23.40 36.76
CA VAL A 54 5.07 -24.16 35.87
C VAL A 54 4.50 -23.27 34.75
N CYS A 55 5.34 -22.88 33.78
CA CYS A 55 4.89 -22.26 32.53
C CYS A 55 5.84 -22.61 31.36
N PRO A 56 5.61 -23.71 30.61
CA PRO A 56 6.54 -24.21 29.59
C PRO A 56 6.93 -23.18 28.50
N VAL A 57 6.01 -22.27 28.18
CA VAL A 57 6.14 -21.26 27.10
C VAL A 57 7.20 -20.17 27.42
N MET A 58 7.64 -20.02 28.68
CA MET A 58 8.57 -18.94 29.08
C MET A 58 10.01 -19.39 29.38
N ASN A 59 10.37 -20.65 29.16
CA ASN A 59 11.66 -21.27 29.53
C ASN A 59 12.93 -20.76 28.78
N ARG A 60 12.93 -19.53 28.25
CA ARG A 60 14.12 -18.88 27.64
C ARG A 60 14.36 -17.41 28.03
N VAL A 61 13.69 -16.87 29.05
CA VAL A 61 13.91 -15.47 29.52
C VAL A 61 14.09 -15.39 31.05
N ALA A 62 15.17 -16.00 31.56
CA ALA A 62 15.43 -16.14 32.99
C ALA A 62 15.64 -14.84 33.83
N PRO A 63 16.19 -13.72 33.33
CA PRO A 63 16.63 -12.63 34.22
C PRO A 63 15.64 -11.45 34.42
N PHE A 64 14.44 -11.47 33.81
CA PHE A 64 13.57 -10.28 33.76
C PHE A 64 12.35 -10.28 34.71
N PHE A 65 12.18 -11.29 35.55
CA PHE A 65 10.93 -11.50 36.31
C PHE A 65 10.66 -10.48 37.44
N SER A 66 11.66 -9.75 37.96
CA SER A 66 11.48 -8.86 39.12
C SER A 66 11.00 -7.44 38.82
N ALA A 67 10.93 -7.03 37.54
CA ALA A 67 10.70 -5.63 37.14
C ALA A 67 9.36 -5.37 36.42
N ALA A 68 8.42 -6.32 36.46
CA ALA A 68 7.20 -6.29 35.63
C ALA A 68 5.88 -6.57 36.37
N ILE A 69 5.90 -6.86 37.67
CA ILE A 69 4.69 -6.90 38.52
C ILE A 69 4.44 -5.48 39.04
N SER A 70 3.92 -4.61 38.15
CA SER A 70 3.72 -3.19 38.43
C SER A 70 2.23 -2.85 38.47
N ALA A 71 1.69 -2.82 39.69
CA ALA A 71 0.32 -2.46 40.07
C ALA A 71 -0.81 -3.45 39.71
N LEU A 72 -1.90 -3.33 40.49
CA LEU A 72 -3.26 -3.83 40.26
C LEU A 72 -3.60 -5.33 40.33
N GLN A 73 -2.68 -6.27 40.58
CA GLN A 73 -3.13 -7.61 41.01
C GLN A 73 -3.68 -7.54 42.46
N LYS A 74 -5.01 -7.59 42.62
CA LYS A 74 -5.67 -7.52 43.94
C LYS A 74 -5.34 -8.79 44.75
N CYS A 75 -4.97 -8.64 46.02
CA CYS A 75 -4.76 -9.78 46.92
C CYS A 75 -6.10 -10.26 47.49
N ILE A 76 -6.43 -11.55 47.32
CA ILE A 76 -7.71 -12.16 47.71
C ILE A 76 -7.98 -11.98 49.22
N GLU A 77 -6.94 -12.15 50.05
CA GLU A 77 -7.02 -11.99 51.51
C GLU A 77 -7.32 -10.55 51.94
N CYS A 78 -6.95 -9.56 51.11
CA CYS A 78 -7.07 -8.13 51.41
C CYS A 78 -8.30 -7.46 50.77
N LEU A 79 -9.14 -8.23 50.07
CA LEU A 79 -10.37 -7.73 49.47
C LEU A 79 -11.49 -7.55 50.51
N SER A 80 -12.46 -6.68 50.20
CA SER A 80 -13.72 -6.63 50.94
C SER A 80 -14.51 -7.92 50.72
N ASP A 81 -15.42 -8.27 51.63
CA ASP A 81 -16.26 -9.45 51.45
C ASP A 81 -17.32 -9.27 50.34
N GLU A 82 -17.60 -8.03 49.93
CA GLU A 82 -18.40 -7.71 48.74
C GLU A 82 -17.60 -7.98 47.44
N ASP A 83 -16.36 -7.49 47.32
CA ASP A 83 -15.46 -7.78 46.17
C ASP A 83 -15.22 -9.29 45.97
N LYS A 84 -15.35 -10.10 47.03
CA LYS A 84 -15.15 -11.57 46.97
C LYS A 84 -16.34 -12.34 46.38
N MET A 85 -17.52 -11.71 46.30
CA MET A 85 -18.70 -12.30 45.67
C MET A 85 -18.78 -12.09 44.15
N ASP A 86 -17.82 -11.33 43.56
CA ASP A 86 -17.72 -11.20 42.11
C ASP A 86 -17.54 -12.58 41.45
N ILE A 87 -18.32 -12.83 40.39
CA ILE A 87 -18.12 -13.98 39.50
C ILE A 87 -16.89 -13.69 38.65
N VAL A 88 -15.81 -14.43 38.92
CA VAL A 88 -14.53 -14.31 38.20
C VAL A 88 -14.32 -15.47 37.22
N ASP A 89 -15.05 -16.57 37.40
CA ASP A 89 -15.10 -17.68 36.46
C ASP A 89 -16.49 -17.74 35.81
N TYR A 90 -16.58 -17.34 34.55
CA TYR A 90 -17.82 -17.39 33.78
C TYR A 90 -18.05 -18.75 33.11
N ALA A 91 -17.03 -19.61 33.01
CA ALA A 91 -17.17 -20.96 32.46
C ALA A 91 -17.83 -21.90 33.46
N MET A 92 -17.37 -21.88 34.73
CA MET A 92 -17.94 -22.67 35.81
C MET A 92 -18.96 -21.91 36.68
N GLN A 93 -19.17 -20.60 36.44
CA GLN A 93 -19.98 -19.70 37.29
C GLN A 93 -19.48 -19.59 38.74
N ARG A 94 -18.15 -19.66 38.96
CA ARG A 94 -17.53 -19.58 40.30
C ARG A 94 -17.20 -18.13 40.69
N THR A 95 -17.46 -17.84 41.96
CA THR A 95 -17.07 -16.60 42.65
C THR A 95 -15.62 -16.66 43.14
N LEU A 96 -15.05 -15.51 43.49
CA LEU A 96 -13.64 -15.43 43.92
C LEU A 96 -13.34 -16.22 45.20
N THR A 97 -14.34 -16.51 46.05
CA THR A 97 -14.19 -17.38 47.22
C THR A 97 -14.07 -18.88 46.89
N GLU A 98 -14.52 -19.30 45.71
CA GLU A 98 -14.64 -20.71 45.31
C GLU A 98 -13.42 -21.20 44.49
N ILE A 99 -12.34 -20.41 44.49
CA ILE A 99 -11.10 -20.70 43.76
C ILE A 99 -10.00 -21.11 44.75
N PRO A 100 -9.40 -22.30 44.59
CA PRO A 100 -8.38 -22.81 45.50
C PRO A 100 -7.09 -21.99 45.42
N VAL A 101 -6.86 -21.17 46.44
CA VAL A 101 -5.62 -20.42 46.63
C VAL A 101 -4.45 -21.41 46.74
N GLY A 102 -3.53 -21.36 45.77
CA GLY A 102 -2.38 -22.28 45.69
C GLY A 102 -2.51 -23.41 44.67
N SER A 103 -3.58 -23.47 43.86
CA SER A 103 -3.70 -24.44 42.76
C SER A 103 -2.49 -24.42 41.81
N GLU A 104 -1.90 -25.58 41.53
CA GLU A 104 -0.84 -25.70 40.52
C GLU A 104 -1.38 -25.59 39.09
N ASP A 105 -2.67 -25.90 38.87
CA ASP A 105 -3.32 -25.78 37.57
C ASP A 105 -3.28 -24.32 37.08
N ILE A 106 -3.17 -24.16 35.77
CA ILE A 106 -3.17 -22.89 35.08
C ILE A 106 -4.59 -22.35 34.91
N SER A 107 -5.63 -23.20 34.87
CA SER A 107 -7.06 -22.84 34.74
C SER A 107 -7.55 -21.87 35.84
N ASP A 108 -7.39 -22.25 37.11
CA ASP A 108 -7.77 -21.53 38.33
C ASP A 108 -7.01 -20.20 38.51
N LYS A 109 -5.89 -19.98 37.80
CA LYS A 109 -5.04 -18.80 38.03
C LYS A 109 -5.75 -17.52 37.59
N LEU A 110 -5.62 -16.49 38.41
CA LEU A 110 -6.34 -15.24 38.25
C LEU A 110 -5.51 -14.17 37.52
N ILE A 111 -6.17 -13.43 36.63
CA ILE A 111 -5.63 -12.25 35.96
C ILE A 111 -6.51 -11.05 36.33
N THR A 112 -5.93 -10.04 36.95
CA THR A 112 -6.56 -8.71 37.07
C THR A 112 -6.22 -7.88 35.83
N LEU A 113 -7.22 -7.22 35.26
CA LEU A 113 -7.06 -6.28 34.15
C LEU A 113 -6.82 -4.86 34.64
N ASP A 114 -6.26 -3.98 33.80
CA ASP A 114 -6.06 -2.55 34.12
C ASP A 114 -7.35 -1.81 34.52
N CYS A 115 -8.52 -2.33 34.14
CA CYS A 115 -9.83 -1.85 34.54
C CYS A 115 -10.31 -2.37 35.91
N GLY A 116 -9.44 -2.99 36.71
CA GLY A 116 -9.69 -3.44 38.09
C GLY A 116 -10.47 -4.74 38.26
N HIS A 117 -11.03 -5.29 37.17
CA HIS A 117 -11.78 -6.54 37.18
C HIS A 117 -10.85 -7.75 37.15
N VAL A 118 -11.23 -8.83 37.85
CA VAL A 118 -10.47 -10.08 37.99
C VAL A 118 -11.21 -11.21 37.28
N PHE A 119 -10.49 -12.10 36.59
CA PHE A 119 -11.07 -13.27 35.94
C PHE A 119 -10.14 -14.48 36.04
N THR A 120 -10.68 -15.71 35.89
CA THR A 120 -9.86 -16.91 35.68
C THR A 120 -9.18 -16.90 34.31
N VAL A 121 -8.04 -17.58 34.25
CA VAL A 121 -7.31 -17.87 33.01
C VAL A 121 -8.21 -18.60 32.02
N GLU A 122 -8.98 -19.61 32.46
CA GLU A 122 -9.90 -20.34 31.59
C GLU A 122 -10.95 -19.42 30.94
N THR A 123 -11.61 -18.57 31.74
CA THR A 123 -12.60 -17.60 31.25
C THR A 123 -12.00 -16.65 30.21
N LEU A 124 -10.82 -16.10 30.48
CA LEU A 124 -10.16 -15.19 29.53
C LEU A 124 -9.57 -15.89 28.30
N ASP A 125 -9.23 -17.18 28.38
CA ASP A 125 -8.71 -17.96 27.25
C ASP A 125 -9.80 -18.36 26.26
N GLY A 126 -10.97 -18.73 26.78
CA GLY A 126 -12.18 -18.91 25.98
C GLY A 126 -12.61 -17.61 25.31
N HIS A 127 -12.69 -16.52 26.07
CA HIS A 127 -13.08 -15.20 25.57
C HIS A 127 -12.10 -14.60 24.55
N CYS A 128 -10.79 -14.74 24.78
CA CYS A 128 -9.76 -14.31 23.83
C CYS A 128 -9.45 -15.35 22.74
N GLN A 129 -10.17 -16.49 22.73
CA GLN A 129 -10.06 -17.58 21.75
C GLN A 129 -8.62 -18.05 21.52
N MET A 130 -7.87 -18.35 22.59
CA MET A 130 -6.44 -18.69 22.47
C MET A 130 -6.16 -19.89 21.54
N THR A 131 -7.08 -20.86 21.45
CA THR A 131 -7.02 -22.03 20.55
C THR A 131 -7.11 -21.67 19.05
N ALA A 132 -7.55 -20.47 18.70
CA ALA A 132 -7.49 -19.95 17.34
C ALA A 132 -6.07 -19.49 16.94
N TYR A 133 -5.22 -19.21 17.93
CA TYR A 133 -3.87 -18.64 17.75
C TYR A 133 -2.74 -19.61 18.09
N TYR A 134 -2.97 -20.58 18.98
CA TYR A 134 -1.96 -21.52 19.43
C TYR A 134 -2.37 -22.95 19.10
N GLU A 135 -1.35 -23.79 18.87
CA GLU A 135 -1.52 -25.24 18.74
C GLU A 135 -1.61 -25.83 20.15
N VAL A 136 -2.51 -26.78 20.34
CA VAL A 136 -2.86 -27.39 21.63
C VAL A 136 -2.78 -28.90 21.47
N ASP A 137 -2.18 -29.59 22.42
CA ASP A 137 -2.14 -31.05 22.44
C ASP A 137 -3.40 -31.67 23.09
N GLU A 138 -3.47 -33.01 23.07
CA GLU A 138 -4.57 -33.79 23.65
C GLU A 138 -4.69 -33.63 25.20
N MET A 139 -3.70 -33.00 25.84
CA MET A 139 -3.67 -32.69 27.27
C MET A 139 -3.96 -31.21 27.56
N GLY A 140 -4.39 -30.43 26.56
CA GLY A 140 -4.75 -29.01 26.71
C GLY A 140 -3.55 -28.05 26.78
N SER A 141 -2.32 -28.52 26.59
CA SER A 141 -1.11 -27.69 26.69
C SER A 141 -0.74 -27.03 25.36
N TYR A 142 -0.32 -25.76 25.44
CA TYR A 142 0.06 -24.96 24.26
C TYR A 142 1.46 -25.36 23.74
N THR A 143 1.50 -26.09 22.63
CA THR A 143 2.72 -26.66 22.04
C THR A 143 3.38 -25.77 20.98
N GLY A 144 2.58 -24.98 20.25
CA GLY A 144 3.06 -24.27 19.06
C GLY A 144 2.29 -22.99 18.72
N MET A 145 2.82 -22.22 17.76
CA MET A 145 2.20 -21.00 17.25
C MET A 145 1.49 -21.29 15.92
N LYS A 146 0.17 -21.40 15.97
CA LYS A 146 -0.69 -21.45 14.78
C LYS A 146 -0.61 -20.12 14.01
N ALA A 147 -0.86 -20.16 12.71
CA ALA A 147 -1.11 -18.94 11.95
C ALA A 147 -2.37 -18.24 12.51
N PRO A 148 -2.39 -16.89 12.68
CA PRO A 148 -3.57 -16.19 13.17
C PRO A 148 -4.79 -16.37 12.25
N PRO A 149 -6.02 -16.20 12.77
CA PRO A 149 -7.21 -16.16 11.94
C PRO A 149 -7.13 -15.10 10.84
N ILE A 150 -7.73 -15.47 9.69
CA ILE A 150 -7.81 -14.67 8.46
C ILE A 150 -8.83 -13.54 8.60
N ASP A 151 -9.95 -13.80 9.29
CA ASP A 151 -11.02 -12.84 9.55
C ASP A 151 -10.57 -11.66 10.43
N PHE A 152 -11.38 -10.59 10.45
CA PHE A 152 -11.05 -9.34 11.16
C PHE A 152 -11.08 -9.57 12.67
N GLN A 153 -9.93 -9.39 13.30
CA GLN A 153 -9.77 -9.53 14.73
C GLN A 153 -10.03 -8.19 15.41
N ARG A 154 -10.92 -8.19 16.40
CA ARG A 154 -11.16 -7.02 17.25
C ARG A 154 -10.36 -7.16 18.55
N PRO A 155 -9.90 -6.05 19.15
CA PRO A 155 -9.32 -6.09 20.48
C PRO A 155 -10.33 -6.72 21.47
N PRO A 156 -9.98 -7.80 22.17
CA PRO A 156 -10.87 -8.37 23.17
C PRO A 156 -11.04 -7.38 24.32
N SER A 157 -12.23 -7.34 24.90
CA SER A 157 -12.65 -6.35 25.90
C SER A 157 -13.16 -7.03 27.17
N CYS A 158 -13.01 -6.39 28.32
CA CYS A 158 -13.46 -6.88 29.62
C CYS A 158 -14.95 -7.25 29.59
N LEU A 159 -15.31 -8.44 30.08
CA LEU A 159 -16.69 -8.94 30.08
C LEU A 159 -17.64 -8.01 30.84
N THR A 160 -17.18 -7.45 31.96
CA THR A 160 -17.99 -6.59 32.85
C THR A 160 -18.12 -5.16 32.34
N CYS A 161 -17.00 -4.49 32.03
CA CYS A 161 -16.98 -3.04 31.73
C CYS A 161 -16.60 -2.67 30.28
N ARG A 162 -16.30 -3.65 29.41
CA ARG A 162 -15.91 -3.47 28.00
C ARG A 162 -14.64 -2.64 27.74
N SER A 163 -13.87 -2.31 28.78
CA SER A 163 -12.52 -1.74 28.63
C SER A 163 -11.58 -2.71 27.89
N PRO A 164 -10.61 -2.26 27.08
CA PRO A 164 -9.69 -3.14 26.35
C PRO A 164 -8.89 -4.08 27.26
N ILE A 165 -8.66 -5.32 26.83
CA ILE A 165 -7.77 -6.27 27.52
C ILE A 165 -6.32 -5.99 27.12
N THR A 166 -5.51 -5.59 28.11
CA THR A 166 -4.09 -5.23 27.96
C THR A 166 -3.12 -6.30 28.48
N ALA A 167 -3.63 -7.30 29.19
CA ALA A 167 -2.82 -8.32 29.86
C ALA A 167 -1.88 -9.05 28.88
N ARG A 168 -0.58 -9.09 29.21
CA ARG A 168 0.51 -9.47 28.29
C ARG A 168 0.33 -10.84 27.62
N ARG A 169 -0.34 -11.78 28.29
CA ARG A 169 -0.67 -13.13 27.81
C ARG A 169 -1.48 -13.10 26.51
N TYR A 170 -2.44 -12.19 26.38
CA TYR A 170 -3.27 -11.98 25.19
C TYR A 170 -2.63 -11.05 24.15
N GLY A 171 -1.38 -10.63 24.38
CA GLY A 171 -0.67 -9.66 23.55
C GLY A 171 -0.52 -10.06 22.08
N ARG A 172 -0.59 -11.35 21.72
CA ARG A 172 -0.58 -11.80 20.32
C ARG A 172 -1.93 -11.52 19.62
N ILE A 173 -3.04 -11.76 20.32
CA ILE A 173 -4.41 -11.47 19.85
C ILE A 173 -4.59 -9.96 19.72
N LEU A 174 -4.24 -9.20 20.76
CA LEU A 174 -4.30 -7.73 20.76
C LEU A 174 -3.46 -7.12 19.62
N LYS A 175 -2.24 -7.61 19.39
CA LYS A 175 -1.40 -7.15 18.26
C LYS A 175 -2.01 -7.49 16.90
N ARG A 176 -2.56 -8.70 16.71
CA ARG A 176 -3.23 -9.10 15.45
C ARG A 176 -4.41 -8.17 15.14
N ALA A 177 -5.24 -7.86 16.14
CA ALA A 177 -6.38 -6.97 16.01
C ALA A 177 -6.00 -5.51 15.76
N ASN A 178 -4.99 -5.00 16.48
CA ASN A 178 -4.48 -3.65 16.24
C ASN A 178 -3.87 -3.50 14.83
N LEU A 179 -3.29 -4.57 14.27
CA LEU A 179 -2.82 -4.58 12.87
C LEU A 179 -3.98 -4.58 11.86
N ASP A 180 -5.08 -5.30 12.10
CA ASP A 180 -6.28 -5.24 11.23
C ASP A 180 -6.87 -3.82 11.18
N ILE A 181 -7.00 -3.16 12.33
CA ILE A 181 -7.47 -1.77 12.43
C ILE A 181 -6.52 -0.84 11.66
N LEU A 182 -5.22 -1.07 11.73
CA LEU A 182 -4.22 -0.26 11.00
C LEU A 182 -4.25 -0.50 9.48
N GLU A 183 -4.41 -1.74 8.99
CA GLU A 183 -4.62 -2.02 7.56
C GLU A 183 -5.90 -1.30 7.05
N GLN A 184 -7.01 -1.41 7.80
CA GLN A 184 -8.28 -0.81 7.41
C GLN A 184 -8.21 0.72 7.37
N ASN A 185 -7.53 1.33 8.34
CA ASN A 185 -7.30 2.78 8.36
C ASN A 185 -6.44 3.24 7.16
N VAL A 186 -5.42 2.47 6.77
CA VAL A 186 -4.61 2.77 5.58
C VAL A 186 -5.44 2.67 4.30
N ALA A 187 -6.20 1.59 4.13
CA ALA A 187 -7.11 1.40 3.01
C ALA A 187 -8.13 2.55 2.89
N SER A 188 -8.77 2.93 4.00
CA SER A 188 -9.74 4.03 4.04
C SER A 188 -9.11 5.37 3.67
N ILE A 189 -7.94 5.71 4.21
CA ILE A 189 -7.24 6.97 3.90
C ILE A 189 -6.77 7.01 2.45
N MET A 190 -6.25 5.90 1.90
CA MET A 190 -5.82 5.85 0.50
C MET A 190 -7.02 5.91 -0.46
N SER A 191 -8.11 5.20 -0.16
CA SER A 191 -9.36 5.25 -0.91
C SER A 191 -9.97 6.66 -0.93
N GLN A 192 -10.02 7.35 0.22
CA GLN A 192 -10.50 8.75 0.25
C GLN A 192 -9.58 9.69 -0.53
N ARG A 193 -8.25 9.56 -0.42
CA ARG A 193 -7.30 10.39 -1.19
C ARG A 193 -7.39 10.16 -2.70
N LEU A 194 -7.75 8.96 -3.13
CA LEU A 194 -8.09 8.67 -4.53
C LEU A 194 -9.43 9.30 -4.92
N ALA A 195 -10.47 9.18 -4.10
CA ALA A 195 -11.74 9.86 -4.33
C ALA A 195 -11.57 11.40 -4.48
N ASP A 196 -10.71 12.01 -3.65
CA ASP A 196 -10.42 13.45 -3.62
C ASP A 196 -9.69 13.99 -4.87
N VAL A 197 -9.17 13.13 -5.76
CA VAL A 197 -8.51 13.55 -7.02
C VAL A 197 -9.37 13.36 -8.26
N ILE A 198 -10.36 12.45 -8.25
CA ILE A 198 -11.13 12.12 -9.47
C ILE A 198 -11.82 13.34 -10.08
N PRO A 199 -12.57 14.19 -9.32
CA PRO A 199 -13.27 15.32 -9.93
C PRO A 199 -12.31 16.32 -10.55
N ALA A 200 -11.11 16.47 -9.98
CA ALA A 200 -10.07 17.32 -10.56
C ALA A 200 -9.45 16.73 -11.83
N ILE A 201 -9.37 15.40 -11.96
CA ILE A 201 -8.98 14.71 -13.21
C ILE A 201 -10.08 14.87 -14.27
N GLU A 202 -11.36 14.83 -13.90
CA GLU A 202 -12.48 15.12 -14.81
C GLU A 202 -12.45 16.58 -15.31
N THR A 203 -12.25 17.54 -14.42
CA THR A 203 -12.07 18.96 -14.78
C THR A 203 -10.91 19.15 -15.75
N LEU A 204 -9.71 18.68 -15.40
CA LEU A 204 -8.53 18.74 -16.29
C LEU A 204 -8.75 18.05 -17.64
N SER A 205 -9.54 16.98 -17.66
CA SER A 205 -9.89 16.25 -18.88
C SER A 205 -10.83 17.06 -19.80
N ASN A 206 -11.73 17.86 -19.22
CA ASN A 206 -12.59 18.77 -19.96
C ASN A 206 -11.79 19.98 -20.48
N ASP A 207 -11.00 20.60 -19.60
CA ASP A 207 -10.22 21.82 -19.88
C ASP A 207 -9.00 21.58 -20.80
N LEU A 208 -8.64 20.31 -21.07
CA LEU A 208 -7.47 19.90 -21.85
C LEU A 208 -7.31 20.68 -23.18
N ALA A 209 -8.41 20.94 -23.89
CA ALA A 209 -8.36 21.67 -25.16
C ALA A 209 -7.93 23.15 -25.01
N GLU A 210 -8.26 23.79 -23.89
CA GLU A 210 -7.78 25.13 -23.54
C GLU A 210 -6.29 25.08 -23.16
N LEU A 211 -5.89 24.07 -22.37
CA LEU A 211 -4.49 23.87 -22.00
C LEU A 211 -3.60 23.62 -23.23
N GLU A 212 -4.08 22.83 -24.19
CA GLU A 212 -3.42 22.62 -25.49
C GLU A 212 -3.34 23.89 -26.34
N ALA A 213 -4.38 24.74 -26.32
CA ALA A 213 -4.37 26.02 -27.03
C ALA A 213 -3.36 26.99 -26.41
N ARG A 214 -3.42 27.19 -25.08
CA ARG A 214 -2.48 28.03 -24.32
C ARG A 214 -1.02 27.54 -24.46
N ALA A 215 -0.81 26.23 -24.59
CA ALA A 215 0.51 25.66 -24.84
C ALA A 215 1.05 25.97 -26.25
N LYS A 216 0.20 26.06 -27.28
CA LYS A 216 0.62 26.50 -28.62
C LYS A 216 1.08 27.96 -28.63
N GLU A 217 0.39 28.81 -27.88
CA GLU A 217 0.63 30.27 -27.79
C GLU A 217 1.84 30.68 -26.93
N LEU A 218 2.56 29.74 -26.31
CA LEU A 218 3.76 30.04 -25.53
C LEU A 218 4.80 30.80 -26.36
N LYS A 219 5.30 31.91 -25.83
CA LYS A 219 6.39 32.66 -26.46
C LYS A 219 7.72 31.97 -26.18
N VAL A 220 8.54 31.77 -27.22
CA VAL A 220 9.96 31.42 -27.07
C VAL A 220 10.66 32.59 -26.38
N ALA A 221 11.60 32.30 -25.48
CA ALA A 221 12.33 33.35 -24.76
C ALA A 221 13.35 34.05 -25.67
N SER A 222 13.49 35.37 -25.53
CA SER A 222 14.58 36.14 -26.12
C SER A 222 15.91 35.72 -25.48
N GLY A 223 16.84 35.22 -26.30
CA GLY A 223 18.12 34.68 -25.80
C GLY A 223 18.02 33.23 -25.30
N PHE A 224 17.32 32.37 -26.04
CA PHE A 224 17.47 30.92 -25.87
C PHE A 224 18.81 30.48 -26.50
N GLU A 225 19.68 29.86 -25.72
CA GLU A 225 21.00 29.40 -26.15
C GLU A 225 20.98 27.92 -26.55
N CYS A 226 21.70 27.55 -27.61
CA CYS A 226 21.91 26.15 -27.97
C CYS A 226 22.82 25.45 -26.95
N LEU A 227 22.38 24.32 -26.38
CA LEU A 227 23.30 23.41 -25.70
C LEU A 227 24.12 22.64 -26.76
N PRO A 228 25.42 22.37 -26.50
CA PRO A 228 26.20 21.44 -27.30
C PRO A 228 25.50 20.08 -27.44
N ALA A 229 25.66 19.42 -28.59
CA ALA A 229 24.91 18.21 -28.91
C ALA A 229 25.22 17.04 -27.96
N ASP A 230 26.48 16.92 -27.54
CA ASP A 230 26.97 15.98 -26.54
C ASP A 230 26.48 16.32 -25.12
N GLU A 231 26.56 17.59 -24.71
CA GLU A 231 26.00 18.03 -23.42
C GLU A 231 24.48 17.77 -23.33
N PHE A 232 23.74 17.99 -24.42
CA PHE A 232 22.32 17.70 -24.50
C PHE A 232 22.03 16.19 -24.49
N GLU A 233 22.81 15.38 -25.21
CA GLU A 233 22.67 13.92 -25.17
C GLU A 233 22.92 13.37 -23.75
N ASP A 234 23.92 13.90 -23.04
CA ASP A 234 24.22 13.51 -21.66
C ASP A 234 23.21 14.06 -20.64
N LEU A 235 22.61 15.23 -20.89
CA LEU A 235 21.43 15.71 -20.15
C LEU A 235 20.25 14.74 -20.33
N VAL A 236 20.00 14.28 -21.56
CA VAL A 236 18.94 13.31 -21.88
C VAL A 236 19.20 11.94 -21.23
N LYS A 237 20.43 11.42 -21.28
CA LYS A 237 20.82 10.17 -20.60
C LYS A 237 20.59 10.27 -19.09
N ARG A 238 21.11 11.33 -18.46
CA ARG A 238 20.95 11.58 -17.01
C ARG A 238 19.49 11.71 -16.62
N ARG A 239 18.69 12.49 -17.36
CA ARG A 239 17.23 12.63 -17.17
C ARG A 239 16.52 11.28 -17.25
N ASN A 240 16.83 10.46 -18.25
CA ASN A 240 16.11 9.22 -18.50
C ASN A 240 16.35 8.17 -17.41
N GLY A 241 17.50 8.17 -16.73
CA GLY A 241 17.79 7.29 -15.59
C GLY A 241 16.81 7.44 -14.41
N PHE A 242 16.24 8.62 -14.20
CA PHE A 242 15.24 8.86 -13.14
C PHE A 242 13.90 8.13 -13.36
N MET A 243 13.65 7.58 -14.56
CA MET A 243 12.46 6.75 -14.79
C MET A 243 12.57 5.38 -14.10
N THR A 244 13.78 4.83 -13.99
CA THR A 244 14.06 3.48 -13.49
C THR A 244 14.70 3.44 -12.09
N GLU A 245 15.12 4.59 -11.54
CA GLU A 245 15.73 4.71 -10.20
C GLU A 245 14.92 4.03 -9.08
N LYS A 246 13.59 4.10 -9.14
CA LYS A 246 12.69 3.53 -8.15
C LYS A 246 11.71 2.54 -8.77
N VAL A 247 11.73 1.30 -8.28
CA VAL A 247 10.88 0.20 -8.76
C VAL A 247 9.43 0.33 -8.25
N ASP A 248 9.25 0.79 -7.01
CA ASP A 248 7.97 0.79 -6.29
C ASP A 248 7.29 2.17 -6.25
N GLU A 249 7.83 3.17 -6.95
CA GLU A 249 7.28 4.54 -7.06
C GLU A 249 7.15 4.97 -8.53
N VAL A 250 6.17 5.84 -8.82
CA VAL A 250 6.03 6.51 -10.13
C VAL A 250 7.12 7.57 -10.32
N LEU A 251 7.28 8.07 -11.55
CA LEU A 251 8.12 9.24 -11.83
C LEU A 251 7.81 10.41 -10.87
N SER A 252 8.84 11.02 -10.29
CA SER A 252 8.66 12.14 -9.35
C SER A 252 7.98 13.34 -10.02
N HIS A 253 7.01 13.96 -9.32
CA HIS A 253 6.40 15.23 -9.73
C HIS A 253 7.42 16.36 -9.89
N GLU A 254 8.61 16.22 -9.30
CA GLU A 254 9.70 17.20 -9.40
C GLU A 254 10.31 17.24 -10.81
N MET A 255 10.07 16.24 -11.67
CA MET A 255 10.52 16.28 -13.06
C MET A 255 9.81 17.36 -13.90
N PHE A 256 8.68 17.89 -13.42
CA PHE A 256 7.80 18.80 -14.17
C PHE A 256 7.70 20.22 -13.56
N ILE A 257 8.46 20.53 -12.49
CA ILE A 257 8.54 21.89 -11.95
C ILE A 257 9.48 22.76 -12.80
N ALA A 258 9.27 24.08 -12.83
CA ALA A 258 10.07 25.01 -13.64
C ALA A 258 11.59 24.82 -13.49
N THR A 259 12.11 24.61 -12.27
CA THR A 259 13.55 24.36 -12.02
C THR A 259 14.08 23.13 -12.74
N SER A 260 13.28 22.06 -12.85
CA SER A 260 13.62 20.85 -13.61
C SER A 260 13.41 21.02 -15.11
N MET A 261 12.40 21.80 -15.53
CA MET A 261 12.22 22.18 -16.94
C MET A 261 13.46 22.88 -17.50
N VAL A 262 14.16 23.68 -16.69
CA VAL A 262 15.51 24.17 -16.99
C VAL A 262 16.53 23.04 -16.86
N THR A 263 16.85 22.62 -15.63
CA THR A 263 18.05 21.81 -15.31
C THR A 263 18.05 20.36 -15.82
N ARG A 264 16.89 19.81 -16.19
CA ARG A 264 16.74 18.39 -16.62
C ARG A 264 16.16 18.23 -18.02
N HIS A 265 15.61 19.29 -18.61
CA HIS A 265 15.00 19.24 -19.95
C HIS A 265 15.57 20.25 -20.94
N GLY A 266 16.24 21.32 -20.48
CA GLY A 266 16.91 22.30 -21.35
C GLY A 266 16.04 23.46 -21.82
N LEU A 267 14.93 23.79 -21.13
CA LEU A 267 14.18 25.02 -21.41
C LEU A 267 14.83 26.24 -20.73
N SER A 268 14.54 27.44 -21.28
CA SER A 268 14.86 28.70 -20.60
C SER A 268 14.00 28.89 -19.33
N ASP A 269 14.54 29.56 -18.31
CA ASP A 269 13.81 29.90 -17.08
C ASP A 269 12.45 30.64 -17.30
N PRO A 270 12.36 31.70 -18.13
CA PRO A 270 11.07 32.37 -18.38
C PRO A 270 10.05 31.49 -19.11
N GLU A 271 10.47 30.63 -20.04
CA GLU A 271 9.56 29.67 -20.69
C GLU A 271 9.15 28.56 -19.73
N ALA A 272 10.07 28.04 -18.92
CA ALA A 272 9.80 27.04 -17.88
C ALA A 272 8.76 27.54 -16.85
N LYS A 273 8.84 28.82 -16.45
CA LYS A 273 7.84 29.48 -15.60
C LYS A 273 6.50 29.63 -16.31
N SER A 274 6.50 30.02 -17.59
CA SER A 274 5.29 30.20 -18.40
C SER A 274 4.56 28.87 -18.66
N TRP A 275 5.31 27.80 -18.96
CA TRP A 275 4.83 26.43 -19.06
C TRP A 275 4.22 25.94 -17.73
N MET A 276 4.93 26.13 -16.61
CA MET A 276 4.42 25.77 -15.28
C MET A 276 3.09 26.47 -14.96
N ALA A 277 2.90 27.72 -15.40
CA ALA A 277 1.64 28.45 -15.23
C ALA A 277 0.47 27.93 -16.10
N ILE A 278 0.74 27.14 -17.15
CA ILE A 278 -0.28 26.40 -17.90
C ILE A 278 -0.61 25.09 -17.20
N ILE A 279 0.40 24.32 -16.81
CA ILE A 279 0.21 22.98 -16.24
C ILE A 279 -0.02 22.95 -14.71
N VAL A 280 -0.21 24.10 -14.06
CA VAL A 280 -0.16 24.21 -12.58
C VAL A 280 -1.18 23.33 -11.86
N ASP A 281 -2.40 23.22 -12.37
CA ASP A 281 -3.46 22.39 -11.78
C ASP A 281 -3.25 20.90 -12.08
N LEU A 282 -2.78 20.55 -13.30
CA LEU A 282 -2.35 19.19 -13.65
C LEU A 282 -1.21 18.74 -12.73
N HIS A 283 -0.21 19.60 -12.52
CA HIS A 283 0.91 19.35 -11.60
C HIS A 283 0.43 19.15 -10.16
N ARG A 284 -0.52 19.96 -9.70
CA ARG A 284 -1.09 19.85 -8.34
C ARG A 284 -1.81 18.52 -8.14
N VAL A 285 -2.58 18.06 -9.13
CA VAL A 285 -3.27 16.76 -9.09
C VAL A 285 -2.27 15.60 -9.23
N TYR A 286 -1.29 15.71 -10.14
CA TYR A 286 -0.21 14.74 -10.29
C TYR A 286 0.61 14.57 -9.02
N LYS A 287 0.93 15.67 -8.33
CA LYS A 287 1.58 15.67 -7.01
C LYS A 287 0.73 14.97 -5.94
N LYS A 288 -0.60 15.17 -5.91
CA LYS A 288 -1.48 14.41 -5.01
C LYS A 288 -1.39 12.90 -5.30
N VAL A 289 -1.48 12.49 -6.57
CA VAL A 289 -1.46 11.08 -6.98
C VAL A 289 -0.10 10.42 -6.72
N ALA A 290 1.01 11.06 -7.09
CA ALA A 290 2.36 10.56 -6.77
C ALA A 290 2.56 10.38 -5.26
N ASN A 291 2.07 11.34 -4.45
CA ASN A 291 2.09 11.25 -2.99
C ASN A 291 1.22 10.11 -2.40
N ILE A 292 0.30 9.50 -3.17
CA ILE A 292 -0.40 8.28 -2.76
C ILE A 292 0.48 7.06 -3.02
N THR A 293 1.24 7.02 -4.13
CA THR A 293 2.18 5.91 -4.39
C THR A 293 3.33 5.84 -3.38
N THR A 294 3.76 6.99 -2.84
CA THR A 294 4.80 7.06 -1.80
C THR A 294 4.26 6.82 -0.38
N MET A 295 2.94 6.58 -0.21
CA MET A 295 2.41 6.12 1.06
C MET A 295 2.90 4.68 1.32
N ARG A 296 3.73 4.52 2.36
CA ARG A 296 4.04 3.24 2.98
C ARG A 296 3.72 3.34 4.46
N SER A 297 2.87 2.44 4.94
CA SER A 297 2.40 2.47 6.32
C SER A 297 3.53 2.10 7.31
N ALA A 298 3.36 2.46 8.58
CA ALA A 298 4.33 2.10 9.62
C ALA A 298 4.45 0.58 9.81
N HIS A 299 3.36 -0.18 9.63
CA HIS A 299 3.36 -1.64 9.75
C HIS A 299 3.96 -2.33 8.51
N VAL A 300 3.66 -1.86 7.28
CA VAL A 300 4.31 -2.35 6.06
C VAL A 300 5.83 -2.17 6.17
N ARG A 301 6.29 -0.96 6.54
CA ARG A 301 7.73 -0.69 6.76
C ARG A 301 8.34 -1.56 7.86
N ALA A 302 7.64 -1.77 8.98
CA ALA A 302 8.12 -2.64 10.06
C ALA A 302 8.22 -4.11 9.63
N TYR A 303 7.25 -4.60 8.86
CA TYR A 303 7.24 -5.94 8.27
C TYR A 303 8.41 -6.12 7.29
N GLU A 304 8.59 -5.18 6.35
CA GLU A 304 9.67 -5.22 5.35
C GLU A 304 11.05 -5.19 6.02
N LEU A 305 11.25 -4.32 7.03
CA LEU A 305 12.49 -4.25 7.82
C LEU A 305 12.73 -5.51 8.66
N ALA A 306 11.69 -6.09 9.27
CA ALA A 306 11.81 -7.34 10.01
C ALA A 306 12.17 -8.50 9.07
N ARG A 307 11.51 -8.60 7.91
CA ARG A 307 11.74 -9.63 6.89
C ARG A 307 13.14 -9.55 6.30
N SER A 308 13.62 -8.36 5.93
CA SER A 308 14.98 -8.18 5.42
C SER A 308 16.06 -8.45 6.49
N THR A 309 15.80 -8.05 7.75
CA THR A 309 16.73 -8.29 8.86
C THR A 309 16.83 -9.78 9.19
N LEU A 310 15.69 -10.46 9.31
CA LEU A 310 15.65 -11.91 9.53
C LEU A 310 16.29 -12.65 8.35
N TYR A 311 15.96 -12.30 7.10
CA TYR A 311 16.53 -12.95 5.91
C TYR A 311 18.07 -12.90 5.86
N ARG A 312 18.66 -11.75 6.21
CA ARG A 312 20.12 -11.64 6.35
C ARG A 312 20.66 -12.56 7.45
N LEU A 313 20.02 -12.60 8.62
CA LEU A 313 20.42 -13.46 9.75
C LEU A 313 20.26 -14.96 9.43
N GLU A 314 19.23 -15.37 8.71
CA GLU A 314 19.06 -16.76 8.27
C GLU A 314 20.12 -17.15 7.23
N LEU A 315 20.48 -16.26 6.29
CA LEU A 315 21.57 -16.51 5.34
C LEU A 315 22.94 -16.61 6.06
N GLU A 316 23.21 -15.73 7.03
CA GLU A 316 24.42 -15.79 7.86
C GLU A 316 24.49 -17.11 8.66
N HIS A 317 23.36 -17.58 9.19
CA HIS A 317 23.27 -18.86 9.90
C HIS A 317 23.45 -20.07 8.96
N LEU A 318 22.78 -20.10 7.80
CA LEU A 318 22.92 -21.17 6.80
C LEU A 318 24.32 -21.24 6.18
N ALA A 319 25.05 -20.13 6.13
CA ALA A 319 26.45 -20.09 5.71
C ALA A 319 27.42 -20.62 6.78
N ALA A 320 27.08 -20.49 8.06
CA ALA A 320 27.88 -20.98 9.18
C ALA A 320 27.60 -22.47 9.51
N GLU A 321 26.33 -22.89 9.47
CA GLU A 321 25.86 -24.24 9.78
C GLU A 321 25.01 -24.79 8.61
N PRO A 322 25.63 -25.19 7.48
CA PRO A 322 24.91 -25.62 6.28
C PRO A 322 24.15 -26.94 6.49
N PRO A 323 22.81 -26.98 6.39
CA PRO A 323 22.05 -28.22 6.50
C PRO A 323 22.30 -29.15 5.32
N SER A 324 22.18 -30.46 5.55
CA SER A 324 22.38 -31.51 4.54
C SER A 324 21.44 -31.42 3.32
N GLU A 325 20.34 -30.66 3.41
CA GLU A 325 19.41 -30.41 2.31
C GLU A 325 19.89 -29.35 1.29
N ILE A 326 20.92 -28.54 1.59
CA ILE A 326 21.44 -27.51 0.67
C ILE A 326 21.87 -28.09 -0.69
N LEU A 327 22.27 -29.36 -0.74
CA LEU A 327 22.64 -30.07 -1.97
C LEU A 327 21.50 -30.21 -3.01
N ARG A 328 20.27 -29.78 -2.69
CA ARG A 328 19.10 -29.84 -3.59
C ARG A 328 18.31 -28.54 -3.69
N THR A 329 18.61 -27.50 -2.91
CA THR A 329 17.79 -26.28 -2.87
C THR A 329 18.64 -25.06 -2.55
N HIS A 330 18.41 -23.98 -3.30
CA HIS A 330 19.04 -22.68 -3.10
C HIS A 330 18.88 -22.18 -1.64
N PRO A 331 19.97 -21.80 -0.94
CA PRO A 331 19.92 -21.30 0.44
C PRO A 331 18.95 -20.13 0.63
N GLU A 332 18.78 -19.29 -0.38
CA GLU A 332 17.85 -18.16 -0.43
C GLU A 332 16.39 -18.62 -0.22
N CYS A 333 16.00 -19.74 -0.84
CA CYS A 333 14.66 -20.31 -0.73
C CYS A 333 14.43 -20.94 0.66
N ILE A 334 15.46 -21.53 1.25
CA ILE A 334 15.43 -22.10 2.60
C ILE A 334 15.31 -20.97 3.63
N ALA A 335 16.17 -19.95 3.53
CA ALA A 335 16.14 -18.75 4.36
C ALA A 335 14.75 -18.08 4.32
N MET A 336 14.20 -17.80 3.13
CA MET A 336 12.90 -17.13 3.01
C MET A 336 11.77 -17.94 3.68
N ARG A 337 11.75 -19.27 3.50
CA ARG A 337 10.75 -20.15 4.15
C ARG A 337 10.87 -20.13 5.69
N ILE A 338 12.10 -20.05 6.22
CA ILE A 338 12.34 -19.93 7.67
C ILE A 338 11.92 -18.54 8.18
N VAL A 339 12.22 -17.47 7.44
CA VAL A 339 11.79 -16.09 7.76
C VAL A 339 10.28 -15.98 7.81
N ASP A 340 9.57 -16.42 6.77
CA ASP A 340 8.11 -16.31 6.70
C ASP A 340 7.44 -17.15 7.82
N ARG A 341 8.03 -18.29 8.21
CA ARG A 341 7.63 -19.06 9.42
C ARG A 341 7.92 -18.32 10.73
N LYS A 342 9.06 -17.63 10.85
CA LYS A 342 9.45 -16.85 12.05
C LYS A 342 8.60 -15.58 12.23
N ILE A 343 8.14 -14.96 11.14
CA ILE A 343 7.19 -13.85 11.16
C ILE A 343 5.78 -14.35 11.50
N GLY A 344 5.37 -15.50 10.94
CA GLY A 344 4.09 -16.15 11.29
C GLY A 344 2.83 -15.36 10.89
N GLN A 345 2.98 -14.42 9.94
CA GLN A 345 1.92 -13.60 9.35
C GLN A 345 2.23 -13.40 7.85
N PRO A 346 1.23 -13.40 6.96
CA PRO A 346 1.44 -13.08 5.55
C PRO A 346 1.79 -11.59 5.37
N PRO A 347 2.35 -11.20 4.21
CA PRO A 347 2.63 -9.80 3.92
C PRO A 347 1.35 -8.96 3.86
N HIS A 348 1.43 -7.77 4.44
CA HIS A 348 0.45 -6.69 4.35
C HIS A 348 0.15 -6.33 2.89
N LYS A 349 -1.12 -6.03 2.58
CA LYS A 349 -1.61 -5.83 1.20
C LYS A 349 -2.70 -4.77 1.02
N ALA A 350 -3.29 -4.24 2.09
CA ALA A 350 -4.45 -3.35 1.97
C ALA A 350 -4.13 -2.02 1.25
N ASP A 351 -2.86 -1.61 1.18
CA ASP A 351 -2.37 -0.48 0.41
C ASP A 351 -2.23 -0.77 -1.10
N ARG A 352 -1.94 -2.02 -1.48
CA ARG A 352 -1.47 -2.37 -2.84
C ARG A 352 -2.50 -2.16 -3.95
N ARG A 353 -3.81 -2.31 -3.67
CA ARG A 353 -4.88 -1.96 -4.64
C ARG A 353 -4.81 -0.46 -4.99
N TYR A 354 -4.89 0.37 -3.97
CA TYR A 354 -4.89 1.84 -4.10
C TYR A 354 -3.57 2.37 -4.65
N HIS A 355 -2.45 1.71 -4.33
CA HIS A 355 -1.15 1.97 -4.92
C HIS A 355 -1.16 1.78 -6.45
N LEU A 356 -1.71 0.66 -6.93
CA LEU A 356 -1.81 0.36 -8.36
C LEU A 356 -2.83 1.26 -9.09
N GLU A 357 -3.94 1.62 -8.44
CA GLU A 357 -4.90 2.62 -8.95
C GLU A 357 -4.24 4.02 -9.06
N ALA A 358 -3.40 4.41 -8.09
CA ALA A 358 -2.61 5.65 -8.18
C ALA A 358 -1.54 5.60 -9.30
N PHE A 359 -0.94 4.44 -9.57
CA PHE A 359 -0.06 4.25 -10.74
C PHE A 359 -0.83 4.46 -12.07
N ILE A 360 -2.04 3.91 -12.20
CA ILE A 360 -2.91 4.10 -13.38
C ILE A 360 -3.25 5.59 -13.58
N LEU A 361 -3.73 6.27 -12.54
CA LEU A 361 -4.05 7.70 -12.61
C LEU A 361 -2.81 8.56 -12.91
N SER A 362 -1.64 8.20 -12.36
CA SER A 362 -0.36 8.86 -12.62
C SER A 362 0.06 8.77 -14.09
N VAL A 363 -0.23 7.66 -14.77
CA VAL A 363 0.01 7.53 -16.20
C VAL A 363 -1.03 8.32 -17.01
N GLU A 364 -2.32 8.22 -16.68
CA GLU A 364 -3.39 8.95 -17.38
C GLU A 364 -3.19 10.49 -17.27
N LEU A 365 -2.74 11.01 -16.13
CA LEU A 365 -2.33 12.42 -15.94
C LEU A 365 -1.13 12.83 -16.81
N ARG A 366 -0.18 11.92 -17.06
CA ARG A 366 0.96 12.18 -17.94
C ARG A 366 0.63 12.04 -19.43
N LEU A 367 -0.35 11.23 -19.80
CA LEU A 367 -0.86 11.22 -21.18
C LEU A 367 -1.53 12.57 -21.53
N MET A 368 -2.26 13.18 -20.59
CA MET A 368 -2.71 14.58 -20.72
C MET A 368 -1.52 15.53 -20.90
N LEU A 369 -0.53 15.48 -20.00
CA LEU A 369 0.66 16.33 -20.07
C LEU A 369 1.42 16.17 -21.40
N GLY A 370 1.50 14.95 -21.92
CA GLY A 370 2.10 14.61 -23.21
C GLY A 370 1.35 15.23 -24.39
N SER A 371 0.01 15.28 -24.36
CA SER A 371 -0.77 15.92 -25.42
C SER A 371 -0.65 17.46 -25.40
N ILE A 372 -0.53 18.06 -24.21
CA ILE A 372 -0.23 19.50 -24.03
C ILE A 372 1.21 19.81 -24.54
N ALA A 373 2.20 18.98 -24.18
CA ALA A 373 3.59 19.15 -24.63
C ALA A 373 3.75 18.92 -26.15
N ARG A 374 3.05 17.92 -26.70
CA ARG A 374 2.93 17.69 -28.15
C ARG A 374 2.29 18.89 -28.86
N SER A 375 1.26 19.49 -28.26
CA SER A 375 0.61 20.69 -28.80
C SER A 375 1.55 21.90 -28.84
N ARG A 376 2.38 22.10 -27.80
CA ARG A 376 3.47 23.09 -27.83
C ARG A 376 4.47 22.78 -28.96
N PHE A 377 4.96 21.55 -29.03
CA PHE A 377 5.91 21.10 -30.03
C PHE A 377 5.41 21.25 -31.48
N GLU A 378 4.11 21.03 -31.72
CA GLU A 378 3.49 21.16 -33.04
C GLU A 378 3.32 22.62 -33.49
N ALA A 379 3.37 23.59 -32.56
CA ALA A 379 3.38 25.02 -32.87
C ALA A 379 4.77 25.60 -33.18
N LEU A 380 5.86 24.86 -32.91
CA LEU A 380 7.23 25.32 -33.14
C LEU A 380 7.64 25.16 -34.62
N PRO A 381 8.42 26.11 -35.19
CA PRO A 381 8.79 26.08 -36.60
C PRO A 381 9.55 24.81 -37.00
N MET A 382 9.07 24.12 -38.04
CA MET A 382 9.78 22.99 -38.67
C MET A 382 11.08 23.41 -39.37
N ASN A 383 11.14 24.67 -39.81
CA ASN A 383 12.22 25.28 -40.57
C ASN A 383 12.56 26.63 -39.95
N SER A 384 13.84 26.85 -39.67
CA SER A 384 14.45 28.16 -39.43
C SER A 384 15.89 28.08 -39.91
N ASP A 385 16.46 29.21 -40.30
CA ASP A 385 17.89 29.35 -40.56
C ASP A 385 18.68 29.56 -39.25
N GLU A 386 17.97 29.82 -38.14
CA GLU A 386 18.50 29.94 -36.78
C GLU A 386 18.66 28.54 -36.13
N PRO A 387 19.89 28.11 -35.77
CA PRO A 387 20.12 26.86 -35.03
C PRO A 387 19.34 26.78 -33.73
N GLU A 388 19.15 27.92 -33.05
CA GLU A 388 18.44 28.07 -31.77
C GLU A 388 17.00 27.59 -31.87
N ALA A 389 16.28 27.94 -32.94
CA ALA A 389 14.91 27.52 -33.16
C ALA A 389 14.80 26.01 -33.44
N LEU A 390 15.78 25.42 -34.13
CA LEU A 390 15.85 23.99 -34.39
C LEU A 390 16.21 23.19 -33.12
N HIS A 391 17.15 23.68 -32.31
CA HIS A 391 17.49 23.09 -31.02
C HIS A 391 16.33 23.21 -30.03
N HIS A 392 15.62 24.34 -30.00
CA HIS A 392 14.42 24.56 -29.20
C HIS A 392 13.29 23.56 -29.55
N ARG A 393 13.05 23.34 -30.85
CA ARG A 393 12.14 22.28 -31.32
C ARG A 393 12.60 20.90 -30.84
N HIS A 394 13.90 20.61 -30.86
CA HIS A 394 14.45 19.34 -30.41
C HIS A 394 14.34 19.13 -28.88
N VAL A 395 14.49 20.19 -28.08
CA VAL A 395 14.20 20.18 -26.63
C VAL A 395 12.76 19.76 -26.36
N TRP A 396 11.79 20.39 -27.03
CA TRP A 396 10.37 20.05 -26.88
C TRP A 396 10.01 18.65 -27.40
N TYR A 397 10.67 18.17 -28.46
CA TYR A 397 10.59 16.77 -28.90
C TYR A 397 11.06 15.80 -27.81
N SER A 398 12.26 16.05 -27.27
CA SER A 398 12.90 15.23 -26.24
C SER A 398 12.09 15.18 -24.94
N PHE A 399 11.51 16.30 -24.52
CA PHE A 399 10.62 16.36 -23.36
C PHE A 399 9.30 15.60 -23.58
N THR A 400 8.66 15.79 -24.74
CA THR A 400 7.41 15.09 -25.09
C THR A 400 7.62 13.58 -25.16
N LEU A 401 8.73 13.13 -25.75
CA LEU A 401 9.12 11.73 -25.82
C LEU A 401 9.40 11.13 -24.42
N PHE A 402 10.08 11.87 -23.54
CA PHE A 402 10.32 11.47 -22.15
C PHE A 402 9.02 11.24 -21.37
N ILE A 403 7.99 12.09 -21.56
CA ILE A 403 6.70 11.89 -20.90
C ILE A 403 6.10 10.53 -21.27
N TYR A 404 5.99 10.22 -22.56
CA TYR A 404 5.42 8.94 -23.02
C TYR A 404 6.27 7.73 -22.61
N GLN A 405 7.60 7.84 -22.66
CA GLN A 405 8.50 6.79 -22.16
C GLN A 405 8.28 6.51 -20.66
N SER A 406 8.09 7.57 -19.84
CA SER A 406 7.83 7.40 -18.40
C SER A 406 6.49 6.70 -18.12
N CYS A 407 5.49 6.88 -19.00
CA CYS A 407 4.21 6.19 -18.91
C CYS A 407 4.37 4.68 -19.14
N VAL A 408 5.13 4.28 -20.16
CA VAL A 408 5.42 2.86 -20.44
C VAL A 408 6.19 2.22 -19.28
N VAL A 409 7.23 2.90 -18.76
CA VAL A 409 8.03 2.41 -17.63
C VAL A 409 7.20 2.22 -16.36
N ASP A 410 6.34 3.18 -16.00
CA ASP A 410 5.50 3.06 -14.80
C ASP A 410 4.35 2.05 -14.98
N CYS A 411 3.81 1.88 -16.18
CA CYS A 411 2.90 0.75 -16.45
C CYS A 411 3.62 -0.59 -16.27
N GLN A 412 4.88 -0.72 -16.71
CA GLN A 412 5.65 -1.95 -16.52
C GLN A 412 5.92 -2.25 -15.04
N LYS A 413 6.19 -1.23 -14.21
CA LYS A 413 6.25 -1.38 -12.74
C LYS A 413 4.90 -1.87 -12.18
N ALA A 414 3.79 -1.24 -12.57
CA ALA A 414 2.45 -1.60 -12.10
C ALA A 414 2.06 -3.04 -12.48
N ILE A 415 2.42 -3.51 -13.68
CA ILE A 415 2.25 -4.91 -14.10
C ILE A 415 3.04 -5.86 -13.19
N THR A 416 4.32 -5.58 -12.96
CA THR A 416 5.19 -6.40 -12.08
C THR A 416 4.63 -6.48 -10.66
N ILE A 417 4.21 -5.34 -10.08
CA ILE A 417 3.61 -5.29 -8.76
C ILE A 417 2.27 -6.05 -8.73
N SER A 418 1.42 -5.91 -9.76
CA SER A 418 0.14 -6.62 -9.86
C SER A 418 0.31 -8.15 -9.91
N HIS A 419 1.30 -8.65 -10.63
CA HIS A 419 1.62 -10.09 -10.64
C HIS A 419 2.16 -10.53 -9.27
N ALA A 420 3.04 -9.75 -8.64
CA ALA A 420 3.58 -10.06 -7.31
C ALA A 420 2.50 -10.05 -6.21
N THR A 421 1.41 -9.27 -6.36
CA THR A 421 0.27 -9.29 -5.43
C THR A 421 -0.80 -10.33 -5.76
N SER A 422 -0.73 -10.95 -6.96
CA SER A 422 -1.73 -11.85 -7.55
C SER A 422 -3.07 -11.15 -7.89
N SER A 423 -2.98 -9.94 -8.46
CA SER A 423 -4.10 -9.06 -8.78
C SER A 423 -4.37 -9.01 -10.29
N SER A 424 -5.13 -9.99 -10.79
CA SER A 424 -5.31 -10.23 -12.24
C SER A 424 -5.99 -9.09 -12.99
N ARG A 425 -6.94 -8.38 -12.36
CA ARG A 425 -7.67 -7.27 -12.99
C ARG A 425 -6.81 -6.02 -13.07
N LEU A 426 -6.05 -5.73 -12.01
CA LEU A 426 -5.09 -4.61 -12.01
C LEU A 426 -3.93 -4.84 -12.99
N ALA A 427 -3.45 -6.08 -13.13
CA ALA A 427 -2.47 -6.45 -14.16
C ALA A 427 -3.01 -6.18 -15.58
N ALA A 428 -4.25 -6.60 -15.87
CA ALA A 428 -4.87 -6.42 -17.18
C ALA A 428 -5.11 -4.94 -17.54
N ARG A 429 -5.55 -4.13 -16.56
CA ARG A 429 -5.70 -2.67 -16.74
C ARG A 429 -4.36 -1.97 -16.97
N SER A 430 -3.33 -2.34 -16.20
CA SER A 430 -1.97 -1.79 -16.36
C SER A 430 -1.34 -2.15 -17.71
N ALA A 431 -1.52 -3.40 -18.18
CA ALA A 431 -1.09 -3.82 -19.51
C ALA A 431 -1.83 -3.08 -20.64
N SER A 432 -3.15 -2.89 -20.51
CA SER A 432 -3.94 -2.14 -21.48
C SER A 432 -3.50 -0.67 -21.58
N LEU A 433 -3.19 -0.04 -20.44
CA LEU A 433 -2.66 1.32 -20.38
C LEU A 433 -1.22 1.42 -20.91
N MET A 434 -0.40 0.38 -20.70
CA MET A 434 0.92 0.26 -21.33
C MET A 434 0.81 0.26 -22.85
N PHE A 435 -0.12 -0.51 -23.41
CA PHE A 435 -0.32 -0.58 -24.86
C PHE A 435 -0.79 0.75 -25.45
N CYS A 436 -1.61 1.52 -24.72
CA CYS A 436 -1.99 2.88 -25.09
C CYS A 436 -0.78 3.83 -25.06
N SER A 437 0.07 3.71 -24.03
CA SER A 437 1.28 4.54 -23.87
C SER A 437 2.35 4.24 -24.93
N ASP A 438 2.56 2.95 -25.25
CA ASP A 438 3.39 2.49 -26.36
C ASP A 438 2.90 3.08 -27.70
N PHE A 439 1.57 3.11 -27.90
CA PHE A 439 0.98 3.66 -29.11
C PHE A 439 1.10 5.20 -29.19
N GLU A 440 0.96 5.95 -28.10
CA GLU A 440 1.21 7.41 -28.12
C GLU A 440 2.68 7.72 -28.45
N GLN A 441 3.62 6.98 -27.86
CA GLN A 441 5.04 7.10 -28.21
C GLN A 441 5.28 6.82 -29.70
N PHE A 442 4.70 5.73 -30.23
CA PHE A 442 4.78 5.36 -31.65
C PHE A 442 4.14 6.42 -32.56
N ARG A 443 2.93 6.90 -32.22
CA ARG A 443 2.20 7.94 -32.95
C ARG A 443 3.01 9.23 -33.04
N PHE A 444 3.54 9.71 -31.92
CA PHE A 444 4.36 10.92 -31.88
C PHE A 444 5.59 10.82 -32.79
N TRP A 445 6.29 9.69 -32.74
CA TRP A 445 7.47 9.40 -33.56
C TRP A 445 7.14 9.25 -35.05
N MET A 446 6.06 8.54 -35.41
CA MET A 446 5.61 8.36 -36.80
C MET A 446 5.20 9.69 -37.45
N LEU A 447 4.55 10.58 -36.68
CA LEU A 447 4.19 11.91 -37.17
C LEU A 447 5.43 12.75 -37.46
N GLU A 448 6.47 12.72 -36.61
CA GLU A 448 7.72 13.44 -36.89
C GLU A 448 8.51 12.82 -38.05
N LYS A 449 8.53 11.48 -38.18
CA LYS A 449 9.05 10.79 -39.38
C LYS A 449 8.36 11.27 -40.66
N ARG A 450 7.02 11.33 -40.70
CA ARG A 450 6.24 11.82 -41.85
C ARG A 450 6.55 13.30 -42.15
N ARG A 451 6.64 14.15 -41.12
CA ARG A 451 7.03 15.57 -41.26
C ARG A 451 8.44 15.72 -41.83
N HIS A 452 9.40 14.91 -41.38
CA HIS A 452 10.76 14.91 -41.92
C HIS A 452 10.78 14.46 -43.39
N ALA A 453 10.12 13.36 -43.73
CA ALA A 453 10.05 12.86 -45.11
C ALA A 453 9.38 13.87 -46.07
N PHE A 454 8.37 14.59 -45.60
CA PHE A 454 7.77 15.72 -46.33
C PHE A 454 8.76 16.88 -46.51
N LYS A 455 9.48 17.27 -45.45
CA LYS A 455 10.52 18.31 -45.50
C LYS A 455 11.68 17.98 -46.44
N SER A 456 12.11 16.71 -46.53
CA SER A 456 13.16 16.27 -47.46
C SER A 456 12.67 16.05 -48.90
N GLY A 457 11.37 16.24 -49.19
CA GLY A 457 10.78 15.95 -50.50
C GLY A 457 10.61 14.46 -50.82
N THR A 458 11.09 13.58 -49.95
CA THR A 458 11.11 12.11 -50.14
C THR A 458 9.87 11.42 -49.56
N LEU A 459 8.75 12.13 -49.34
CA LEU A 459 7.54 11.52 -48.78
C LEU A 459 6.93 10.48 -49.71
N ALA A 460 7.01 10.69 -51.03
CA ALA A 460 6.53 9.72 -52.00
C ALA A 460 7.27 8.38 -51.88
N ASP A 461 8.60 8.41 -51.83
CA ASP A 461 9.45 7.21 -51.71
C ASP A 461 9.35 6.56 -50.32
N ALA A 462 9.17 7.36 -49.27
CA ALA A 462 9.06 6.89 -47.89
C ALA A 462 7.66 6.35 -47.53
N ARG A 463 6.61 6.69 -48.29
CA ARG A 463 5.21 6.39 -47.96
C ARG A 463 4.98 4.91 -47.63
N ASP A 464 5.37 4.02 -48.54
CA ASP A 464 5.13 2.58 -48.39
C ASP A 464 5.86 2.00 -47.17
N GLY A 465 7.07 2.49 -46.88
CA GLY A 465 7.83 2.14 -45.67
C GLY A 465 7.14 2.60 -44.39
N LEU A 466 6.67 3.86 -44.36
CA LEU A 466 5.93 4.40 -43.22
C LEU A 466 4.60 3.65 -42.97
N VAL A 467 3.88 3.27 -44.04
CA VAL A 467 2.68 2.42 -43.94
C VAL A 467 3.03 1.02 -43.42
N ALA A 468 4.12 0.41 -43.89
CA ALA A 468 4.57 -0.90 -43.41
C ALA A 468 4.91 -0.86 -41.90
N GLU A 469 5.51 0.23 -41.41
CA GLU A 469 5.76 0.43 -39.98
C GLU A 469 4.46 0.56 -39.17
N VAL A 470 3.47 1.32 -39.65
CA VAL A 470 2.15 1.45 -39.00
C VAL A 470 1.41 0.11 -38.97
N GLN A 471 1.41 -0.65 -40.07
CA GLN A 471 0.81 -1.98 -40.13
C GLN A 471 1.56 -3.00 -39.24
N ALA A 472 2.89 -2.91 -39.14
CA ALA A 472 3.66 -3.72 -38.20
C ALA A 472 3.31 -3.40 -36.74
N GLY A 473 3.15 -2.11 -36.39
CA GLY A 473 2.67 -1.67 -35.08
C GLY A 473 1.26 -2.19 -34.77
N LYS A 474 0.33 -2.04 -35.71
CA LYS A 474 -1.05 -2.55 -35.63
C LYS A 474 -1.08 -4.08 -35.43
N LYS A 475 -0.25 -4.81 -36.17
CA LYS A 475 -0.09 -6.28 -36.03
C LYS A 475 0.50 -6.68 -34.66
N LYS A 476 1.49 -5.95 -34.16
CA LYS A 476 2.11 -6.16 -32.84
C LYS A 476 1.11 -5.89 -31.69
N LEU A 477 0.29 -4.85 -31.80
CA LEU A 477 -0.78 -4.59 -30.83
C LEU A 477 -1.83 -5.73 -30.84
N LYS A 478 -2.13 -6.28 -32.02
CA LYS A 478 -3.08 -7.40 -32.19
C LYS A 478 -2.56 -8.75 -31.70
N SER A 479 -1.25 -8.97 -31.59
CA SER A 479 -0.71 -10.14 -30.89
C SER A 479 -0.79 -9.92 -29.36
N ARG A 480 -0.27 -8.78 -28.88
CA ARG A 480 -0.25 -8.43 -27.44
C ARG A 480 -1.63 -8.40 -26.79
N LEU A 481 -2.67 -7.99 -27.51
CA LEU A 481 -4.06 -8.10 -27.03
C LEU A 481 -4.49 -9.56 -26.81
N LYS A 482 -4.16 -10.47 -27.73
CA LYS A 482 -4.48 -11.91 -27.60
C LYS A 482 -3.68 -12.57 -26.49
N GLU A 483 -2.38 -12.24 -26.38
CA GLU A 483 -1.50 -12.69 -25.31
C GLU A 483 -2.06 -12.25 -23.94
N LEU A 484 -2.52 -10.99 -23.84
CA LEU A 484 -3.15 -10.45 -22.64
C LEU A 484 -4.50 -11.10 -22.32
N GLU A 485 -5.38 -11.30 -23.32
CA GLU A 485 -6.68 -11.97 -23.15
C GLU A 485 -6.50 -13.42 -22.66
N GLN A 486 -5.57 -14.16 -23.26
CA GLN A 486 -5.23 -15.52 -22.85
C GLN A 486 -4.65 -15.54 -21.43
N SER A 487 -3.67 -14.70 -21.13
CA SER A 487 -3.07 -14.62 -19.79
C SER A 487 -4.08 -14.24 -18.71
N TYR A 488 -5.00 -13.31 -19.00
CA TYR A 488 -6.07 -12.91 -18.09
C TYR A 488 -7.00 -14.09 -17.79
N PHE A 489 -7.61 -14.72 -18.79
CA PHE A 489 -8.55 -15.82 -18.55
C PHE A 489 -7.88 -17.10 -18.01
N THR A 490 -6.59 -17.33 -18.25
CA THR A 490 -5.82 -18.41 -17.60
C THR A 490 -5.55 -18.11 -16.12
N SER A 491 -5.32 -16.85 -15.76
CA SER A 491 -5.19 -16.41 -14.35
C SER A 491 -6.55 -16.32 -13.63
N CYS A 492 -7.63 -16.30 -14.41
CA CYS A 492 -9.02 -16.20 -13.97
C CYS A 492 -9.89 -17.40 -14.48
N PRO A 493 -9.62 -18.65 -14.04
CA PRO A 493 -10.45 -19.81 -14.36
C PRO A 493 -11.76 -19.82 -13.55
N SER A 494 -12.88 -20.19 -14.18
CA SER A 494 -14.14 -20.55 -13.53
C SER A 494 -14.88 -21.58 -14.39
N SER A 495 -15.73 -22.39 -13.76
CA SER A 495 -16.59 -23.37 -14.42
C SER A 495 -18.03 -22.88 -14.59
N ASP A 496 -18.38 -21.71 -14.06
CA ASP A 496 -19.73 -21.13 -14.13
C ASP A 496 -19.88 -20.23 -15.37
N PRO A 497 -20.80 -20.55 -16.32
CA PRO A 497 -21.08 -19.72 -17.48
C PRO A 497 -21.45 -18.25 -17.17
N SER A 498 -22.08 -17.96 -16.02
CA SER A 498 -22.42 -16.58 -15.65
C SER A 498 -21.15 -15.78 -15.36
N GLN A 499 -20.32 -16.28 -14.44
CA GLN A 499 -19.03 -15.68 -14.10
C GLN A 499 -18.12 -15.52 -15.32
N ILE A 500 -18.08 -16.51 -16.23
CA ILE A 500 -17.29 -16.42 -17.48
C ILE A 500 -17.81 -15.26 -18.37
N ASN A 501 -19.12 -15.07 -18.46
CA ASN A 501 -19.73 -13.98 -19.23
C ASN A 501 -19.49 -12.61 -18.59
N GLU A 502 -19.71 -12.49 -17.27
CA GLU A 502 -19.42 -11.28 -16.48
C GLU A 502 -17.95 -10.84 -16.61
N GLU A 503 -17.02 -11.79 -16.61
CA GLU A 503 -15.59 -11.51 -16.71
C GLU A 503 -15.13 -11.18 -18.13
N ARG A 504 -15.77 -11.77 -19.14
CA ARG A 504 -15.61 -11.35 -20.54
C ARG A 504 -16.13 -9.93 -20.75
N GLN A 505 -17.26 -9.59 -20.14
CA GLN A 505 -17.81 -8.24 -20.14
C GLN A 505 -16.90 -7.25 -19.40
N TRP A 506 -16.43 -7.61 -18.20
CA TRP A 506 -15.50 -6.79 -17.42
C TRP A 506 -14.22 -6.51 -18.22
N PHE A 507 -13.57 -7.53 -18.78
CA PHE A 507 -12.36 -7.38 -19.59
C PHE A 507 -12.63 -6.52 -20.84
N ARG A 508 -13.78 -6.72 -21.51
CA ARG A 508 -14.17 -5.92 -22.67
C ARG A 508 -14.28 -4.44 -22.35
N TRP A 509 -14.93 -4.07 -21.25
CA TRP A 509 -15.09 -2.67 -20.84
C TRP A 509 -13.81 -2.05 -20.25
N ASN A 510 -13.06 -2.78 -19.43
CA ASN A 510 -11.90 -2.24 -18.70
C ASN A 510 -10.61 -2.24 -19.53
N CYS A 511 -10.47 -3.19 -20.46
CA CYS A 511 -9.24 -3.45 -21.20
C CYS A 511 -9.46 -3.30 -22.71
N SER A 512 -10.29 -4.14 -23.33
CA SER A 512 -10.44 -4.18 -24.79
C SER A 512 -10.89 -2.85 -25.38
N ALA A 513 -11.91 -2.19 -24.77
CA ALA A 513 -12.45 -0.94 -25.27
C ALA A 513 -11.43 0.22 -25.31
N LYS A 514 -10.35 0.17 -24.51
CA LYS A 514 -9.21 1.12 -24.58
C LYS A 514 -8.27 0.77 -25.73
N ILE A 515 -8.03 -0.52 -25.96
CA ILE A 515 -7.15 -1.04 -27.02
C ILE A 515 -7.78 -0.91 -28.42
N GLU A 516 -9.10 -1.12 -28.57
CA GLU A 516 -9.81 -0.94 -29.84
C GLU A 516 -9.75 0.51 -30.34
N ARG A 517 -9.82 1.50 -29.45
CA ARG A 517 -9.57 2.92 -29.79
C ARG A 517 -8.17 3.14 -30.37
N CYS A 518 -7.17 2.42 -29.87
CA CYS A 518 -5.82 2.48 -30.44
C CYS A 518 -5.82 1.91 -31.87
N PHE A 519 -6.52 0.81 -32.16
CA PHE A 519 -6.65 0.31 -33.54
C PHE A 519 -7.32 1.32 -34.48
N THR A 520 -8.36 2.03 -34.04
CA THR A 520 -8.99 3.10 -34.83
C THR A 520 -8.03 4.28 -35.09
N GLU A 521 -7.21 4.67 -34.12
CA GLU A 521 -6.20 5.72 -34.31
C GLU A 521 -5.00 5.25 -35.16
N TYR A 522 -4.65 3.95 -35.15
CA TYR A 522 -3.72 3.34 -36.12
C TYR A 522 -4.26 3.47 -37.55
N GLU A 523 -5.56 3.24 -37.77
CA GLU A 523 -6.22 3.35 -39.09
C GLU A 523 -6.24 4.78 -39.61
N LYS A 524 -6.53 5.77 -38.76
CA LYS A 524 -6.41 7.19 -39.14
C LYS A 524 -4.97 7.62 -39.42
N LEU A 525 -3.99 7.06 -38.72
CA LEU A 525 -2.57 7.36 -38.93
C LEU A 525 -2.07 6.79 -40.26
N GLU A 526 -2.52 5.58 -40.62
CA GLU A 526 -2.30 4.96 -41.92
C GLU A 526 -2.92 5.79 -43.06
N ASP A 527 -4.20 6.14 -42.93
CA ASP A 527 -4.92 6.99 -43.90
C ASP A 527 -4.23 8.35 -44.11
N TYR A 528 -3.73 8.97 -43.04
CA TYR A 528 -2.96 10.22 -43.13
C TYR A 528 -1.59 10.08 -43.80
N ILE A 529 -0.93 8.92 -43.73
CA ILE A 529 0.34 8.69 -44.44
C ILE A 529 0.08 8.47 -45.93
N MET A 530 -1.03 7.82 -46.28
CA MET A 530 -1.49 7.67 -47.66
C MET A 530 -1.95 9.00 -48.27
N ASN A 531 -2.86 9.70 -47.60
CA ASN A 531 -3.56 10.86 -48.14
C ASN A 531 -2.94 12.19 -47.67
N GLU A 532 -2.37 12.95 -48.61
CA GLU A 532 -1.75 14.25 -48.31
C GLU A 532 -2.76 15.36 -47.93
N VAL A 533 -4.03 15.21 -48.36
CA VAL A 533 -5.11 16.18 -48.14
C VAL A 533 -5.79 16.03 -46.77
N VAL A 534 -5.65 14.86 -46.13
CA VAL A 534 -6.31 14.59 -44.84
C VAL A 534 -5.59 15.31 -43.71
N VAL A 535 -6.32 16.12 -42.94
CA VAL A 535 -5.80 16.72 -41.71
C VAL A 535 -5.88 15.71 -40.58
N TYR A 536 -4.74 15.13 -40.19
CA TYR A 536 -4.68 14.29 -39.00
C TYR A 536 -4.79 15.14 -37.74
N GLN A 537 -6.03 15.31 -37.28
CA GLN A 537 -6.31 15.70 -35.91
C GLN A 537 -6.28 14.43 -35.05
N PRO A 538 -5.20 14.15 -34.29
CA PRO A 538 -5.19 13.03 -33.35
C PRO A 538 -6.35 13.19 -32.38
N MET A 539 -7.13 12.12 -32.17
CA MET A 539 -7.93 12.12 -30.95
C MET A 539 -6.95 11.98 -29.79
N SER A 540 -7.07 12.87 -28.80
CA SER A 540 -6.44 12.65 -27.49
C SER A 540 -6.96 11.30 -26.98
N LEU A 541 -6.09 10.31 -26.73
CA LEU A 541 -6.52 8.98 -26.25
C LEU A 541 -7.18 9.02 -24.86
N GLN A 542 -7.06 10.17 -24.20
CA GLN A 542 -7.97 10.73 -23.21
C GLN A 542 -9.19 9.86 -22.94
N MET A 543 -9.13 9.11 -21.86
CA MET A 543 -10.10 8.07 -21.52
C MET A 543 -11.32 8.70 -20.83
N LYS A 544 -11.92 9.70 -21.49
CA LYS A 544 -12.85 10.73 -20.97
C LYS A 544 -14.07 10.21 -20.21
N GLN A 545 -14.39 8.92 -20.32
CA GLN A 545 -15.59 8.31 -19.73
C GLN A 545 -15.28 7.00 -18.98
N ASP A 546 -14.17 6.31 -19.28
CA ASP A 546 -13.86 5.03 -18.65
C ASP A 546 -13.37 5.19 -17.21
N ILE A 547 -12.55 6.21 -16.92
CA ILE A 547 -11.74 6.29 -15.69
C ILE A 547 -12.63 6.22 -14.45
N VAL A 548 -13.62 7.10 -14.36
CA VAL A 548 -14.49 7.26 -13.19
C VAL A 548 -15.47 6.09 -13.04
N SER A 549 -15.93 5.54 -14.17
CA SER A 549 -16.80 4.36 -14.22
C SER A 549 -16.05 3.09 -13.78
N ALA A 550 -14.88 2.83 -14.36
CA ALA A 550 -14.08 1.62 -14.17
C ALA A 550 -13.35 1.54 -12.83
N LEU A 551 -13.11 2.67 -12.16
CA LEU A 551 -12.45 2.70 -10.85
C LEU A 551 -13.40 2.42 -9.67
N GLY A 552 -14.72 2.46 -9.87
CA GLY A 552 -15.70 1.98 -8.87
C GLY A 552 -15.77 2.78 -7.55
N PHE A 553 -15.15 3.95 -7.47
CA PHE A 553 -15.08 4.77 -6.25
C PHE A 553 -16.43 5.39 -5.81
N SER A 554 -17.52 5.13 -6.54
CA SER A 554 -18.88 5.57 -6.20
C SER A 554 -19.42 4.97 -4.90
N TYR A 555 -18.75 3.98 -4.31
CA TYR A 555 -19.22 3.26 -3.13
C TYR A 555 -18.44 3.63 -1.85
N ARG A 556 -19.02 4.52 -1.05
CA ARG A 556 -18.73 4.63 0.41
C ARG A 556 -19.27 3.39 1.13
N GLY A 557 -18.69 2.24 0.84
CA GLY A 557 -19.11 0.94 1.37
C GLY A 557 -18.21 0.41 2.48
N ARG A 558 -18.59 -0.75 3.01
CA ARG A 558 -17.79 -1.48 4.00
C ARG A 558 -16.67 -2.23 3.28
N PHE A 559 -15.43 -1.98 3.68
CA PHE A 559 -14.23 -2.66 3.17
C PHE A 559 -14.06 -4.04 3.82
N TYR A 560 -13.61 -5.00 3.02
CA TYR A 560 -13.28 -6.36 3.41
C TYR A 560 -12.01 -6.81 2.68
N ASN A 561 -11.25 -7.72 3.28
CA ASN A 561 -10.14 -8.43 2.67
C ASN A 561 -10.50 -9.92 2.50
N CYS A 562 -10.17 -10.50 1.35
CA CYS A 562 -10.21 -11.96 1.17
C CYS A 562 -8.99 -12.64 1.84
N ILE A 563 -9.00 -13.98 1.95
CA ILE A 563 -7.86 -14.79 2.47
C ILE A 563 -6.49 -14.47 1.84
N ASN A 564 -6.44 -14.07 0.57
CA ASN A 564 -5.19 -13.70 -0.13
C ASN A 564 -4.79 -12.22 0.06
N GLY A 565 -5.49 -11.46 0.89
CA GLY A 565 -5.20 -10.07 1.27
C GLY A 565 -5.69 -8.98 0.30
N HIS A 566 -6.51 -9.30 -0.71
CA HIS A 566 -7.09 -8.29 -1.61
C HIS A 566 -8.28 -7.57 -0.96
N THR A 567 -8.24 -6.23 -0.96
CA THR A 567 -9.30 -5.37 -0.44
C THR A 567 -10.42 -5.12 -1.47
N PHE A 568 -11.65 -5.39 -1.07
CA PHE A 568 -12.87 -5.22 -1.85
C PHE A 568 -13.98 -4.55 -1.02
N VAL A 569 -15.03 -4.07 -1.70
CA VAL A 569 -16.21 -3.44 -1.10
C VAL A 569 -17.44 -4.29 -1.43
N ILE A 570 -18.37 -4.48 -0.49
CA ILE A 570 -19.52 -5.40 -0.67
C ILE A 570 -20.44 -5.06 -1.87
N THR A 571 -20.45 -3.80 -2.32
CA THR A 571 -21.15 -3.37 -3.55
C THR A 571 -20.54 -3.96 -4.82
N GLU A 572 -19.29 -4.41 -4.79
CA GLU A 572 -18.60 -5.11 -5.87
C GLU A 572 -18.97 -6.62 -5.94
N CYS A 573 -19.74 -7.15 -4.98
CA CYS A 573 -19.83 -8.61 -4.73
C CYS A 573 -21.23 -9.19 -4.44
N GLY A 574 -22.33 -8.41 -4.52
CA GLY A 574 -23.71 -8.94 -4.38
C GLY A 574 -24.35 -8.84 -2.98
N GLY A 575 -23.75 -8.12 -2.03
CA GLY A 575 -24.36 -7.90 -0.71
C GLY A 575 -23.78 -8.77 0.41
N VAL A 576 -24.34 -8.65 1.63
CA VAL A 576 -23.73 -9.15 2.88
C VAL A 576 -23.92 -10.66 3.12
N MET A 577 -24.97 -11.26 2.54
CA MET A 577 -25.41 -12.63 2.87
C MET A 577 -25.14 -13.67 1.76
N GLN A 578 -24.80 -13.23 0.54
CA GLN A 578 -24.41 -14.16 -0.53
C GLN A 578 -22.99 -14.70 -0.32
N ALA A 579 -22.76 -15.93 -0.76
CA ALA A 579 -21.41 -16.43 -1.04
C ALA A 579 -21.01 -15.97 -2.45
N SER A 580 -19.78 -15.50 -2.59
CA SER A 580 -19.25 -14.86 -3.80
C SER A 580 -17.75 -15.16 -3.92
N GLN A 581 -17.06 -14.58 -4.91
CA GLN A 581 -15.63 -14.80 -5.16
C GLN A 581 -14.86 -13.47 -5.19
N CYS A 582 -13.64 -13.48 -4.67
CA CYS A 582 -12.74 -12.32 -4.72
C CYS A 582 -12.48 -11.89 -6.17
N PRO A 583 -12.69 -10.61 -6.55
CA PRO A 583 -12.57 -10.15 -7.94
C PRO A 583 -11.15 -10.25 -8.52
N GLU A 584 -10.11 -10.28 -7.67
CA GLU A 584 -8.71 -10.34 -8.12
C GLU A 584 -8.15 -11.77 -8.23
N CYS A 585 -8.58 -12.69 -7.35
CA CYS A 585 -7.96 -14.01 -7.19
C CYS A 585 -8.93 -15.17 -6.87
N ARG A 586 -10.25 -14.92 -6.94
CA ARG A 586 -11.35 -15.91 -6.81
C ARG A 586 -11.42 -16.79 -5.57
N ALA A 587 -10.62 -16.50 -4.56
CA ALA A 587 -10.81 -17.08 -3.24
C ALA A 587 -12.24 -16.76 -2.72
N PRO A 588 -12.89 -17.70 -2.02
CA PRO A 588 -14.28 -17.54 -1.59
C PRO A 588 -14.43 -16.41 -0.57
N ILE A 589 -15.50 -15.63 -0.71
CA ILE A 589 -15.89 -14.53 0.17
C ILE A 589 -17.39 -14.64 0.49
N GLY A 590 -17.79 -14.11 1.65
CA GLY A 590 -19.20 -14.11 2.07
C GLY A 590 -19.75 -15.47 2.52
N GLY A 591 -21.07 -15.61 2.46
CA GLY A 591 -21.82 -16.77 2.95
C GLY A 591 -22.31 -16.66 4.40
N GLY A 592 -23.34 -17.44 4.72
CA GLY A 592 -24.14 -17.31 5.96
C GLY A 592 -23.40 -17.55 7.28
N ASN A 593 -22.29 -18.30 7.27
CA ASN A 593 -21.48 -18.54 8.47
C ASN A 593 -20.37 -17.51 8.70
N HIS A 594 -20.20 -16.52 7.80
CA HIS A 594 -19.20 -15.43 7.88
C HIS A 594 -17.71 -15.84 7.98
N THR A 595 -17.35 -17.12 7.86
CA THR A 595 -16.00 -17.72 8.01
C THR A 595 -14.98 -17.38 6.90
N SER A 596 -15.08 -16.20 6.30
CA SER A 596 -14.13 -15.70 5.28
C SER A 596 -14.20 -14.16 5.10
N ASN A 597 -14.91 -13.44 5.97
CA ASN A 597 -15.25 -12.02 5.82
C ASN A 597 -14.92 -11.16 7.06
N THR A 598 -13.99 -10.23 6.84
CA THR A 598 -13.45 -9.22 7.76
C THR A 598 -14.44 -8.08 8.13
N ARG A 599 -15.39 -8.29 9.06
CA ARG A 599 -16.47 -7.31 9.38
C ARG A 599 -16.17 -6.29 10.50
N ALA A 600 -15.98 -5.01 10.15
CA ALA A 600 -16.10 -3.87 11.06
C ALA A 600 -17.57 -3.42 11.25
N ARG A 601 -17.97 -3.01 12.47
CA ARG A 601 -19.33 -2.48 12.80
C ARG A 601 -19.30 -1.03 13.30
N GLU A 602 -18.23 -0.58 13.96
CA GLU A 602 -18.16 0.75 14.60
C GLU A 602 -18.35 1.95 13.63
N TYR A 603 -18.13 1.77 12.33
CA TYR A 603 -18.33 2.83 11.33
C TYR A 603 -19.81 3.12 11.01
N GLU A 604 -20.76 2.28 11.47
CA GLU A 604 -22.20 2.51 11.26
C GLU A 604 -22.69 3.79 11.96
N ASP A 605 -22.14 4.13 13.12
CA ASP A 605 -22.51 5.31 13.89
C ASP A 605 -21.77 6.58 13.42
N ILE A 606 -20.48 6.46 13.08
CA ILE A 606 -19.66 7.58 12.57
C ILE A 606 -20.20 8.08 11.21
N SER A 607 -20.60 7.17 10.31
CA SER A 607 -21.14 7.53 8.99
C SER A 607 -22.45 8.32 9.10
N ARG A 608 -23.33 7.93 10.04
CA ARG A 608 -24.60 8.64 10.34
C ARG A 608 -24.40 10.06 10.84
N GLN A 609 -23.36 10.29 11.66
CA GLN A 609 -23.03 11.64 12.16
C GLN A 609 -22.52 12.60 11.09
N HIS A 610 -22.07 12.09 9.93
CA HIS A 610 -21.44 12.89 8.86
C HIS A 610 -22.24 12.90 7.55
N GLY A 611 -23.56 12.64 7.63
CA GLY A 611 -24.47 12.81 6.49
C GLY A 611 -24.29 11.82 5.35
N GLY A 612 -23.79 10.60 5.62
CA GLY A 612 -23.79 9.53 4.63
C GLY A 612 -25.21 9.04 4.34
N GLU A 613 -25.64 9.07 3.07
CA GLU A 613 -26.92 8.49 2.67
C GLU A 613 -26.96 6.97 2.90
N ALA A 614 -28.17 6.46 3.18
CA ALA A 614 -28.39 5.04 3.31
C ALA A 614 -28.31 4.33 1.95
N SER A 615 -27.84 3.08 1.95
CA SER A 615 -27.93 2.21 0.76
C SER A 615 -29.38 2.13 0.26
N PRO A 616 -29.65 2.22 -1.06
CA PRO A 616 -30.98 1.99 -1.63
C PRO A 616 -31.61 0.64 -1.24
N TRP A 617 -30.79 -0.32 -0.81
CA TRP A 617 -31.17 -1.67 -0.38
C TRP A 617 -31.50 -1.76 1.12
N ALA A 618 -32.00 -0.68 1.73
CA ALA A 618 -32.28 -0.57 3.17
C ALA A 618 -33.64 -1.17 3.60
N SER A 619 -33.94 -2.40 3.18
CA SER A 619 -34.95 -3.32 3.75
C SER A 619 -34.87 -4.66 2.98
N VAL A 620 -35.30 -5.82 3.49
CA VAL A 620 -36.19 -6.10 4.63
C VAL A 620 -35.50 -6.98 5.68
N ALA A 621 -35.68 -6.65 6.96
CA ALA A 621 -35.54 -7.58 8.07
C ALA A 621 -36.89 -7.62 8.79
N SER A 622 -37.52 -8.80 8.89
CA SER A 622 -38.87 -8.96 9.42
C SER A 622 -39.03 -10.35 10.04
N ALA A 623 -39.49 -10.38 11.30
CA ALA A 623 -39.49 -11.53 12.22
C ALA A 623 -38.06 -11.97 12.62
#